data_AF-A0A975RVZ1-F1
#
_entry.id   AF-A0A975RVZ1-F1
#
_cell.length_a   1.000
_cell.length_b   1.000
_cell.length_c   1.000
_cell.angle_alpha   90.00
_cell.angle_beta   90.00
_cell.angle_gamma   90.00
#
_symmetry.space_group_name_H-M   'P 1'
#
loop_
_entity.id
_entity.type
_entity.pdbx_description
1 polymer ?
#
loop_
_entity_poly.entity_id
_entity_poly.type
_entity_poly.pdbx_seq_one_letter_code
_entity_poly.pdbx_strand_id
1 'polypeptide(L)'
;MNAAVAEAFPLFLFVPGIMGSRLTKTLPNGQSVVIWGKADGIFSRPNQHLKYDDSDRVKAEPLDDYYVSNQAFDVYGKAMDKLSYLDLSAGNSVRKFAYDWRQSSAKSARDFSAWLCENQVEFRKRPLVVIAHSMGGLVVKSWLKDIYETSGCAAGDSFASWAKIKRIIFLGTPHYGAPKSLVAFADNYSLFIDRDDSTLSTILGGIDAVSFSKSVNAFGATFPSAYELLPIVNTNACFRDASWPSTVFVKSTHGSTTSQIDLFEPSTWRLFKWPKMLDASIDRSTFMAVRLPELLRSAREFACDVSHYRPEKKFDVVWLSGMRRSTVCEVTIKQPATPSEPATVETKICDEGDGTVPKWIASERMYSTANTSRSASEGHVHLVGSAEFLDYLDDYRDELHREMMRRYALKAGNPDGLIKMYASVRAVVPSTGTDADDVTAQTARGVIAALDVQPDQIFATALITADPLARANAYRVFGDVAKKDDQRRAWAFNNSAHIYLNRNDSVAAFDLGKRALAAGAKSNAGMDLVRKSGSITAVAAEQLGDLGSAKFLRDFSAGKISYTVLQGKI
;
A
#
# COMPACT_ATOMS: atom_id res chain seq x y z
N MET A 1 16.55 23.92 -14.43
CA MET A 1 15.37 23.02 -14.53
C MET A 1 15.76 21.55 -14.37
N ASN A 2 16.54 20.97 -15.28
CA ASN A 2 16.86 19.53 -15.28
C ASN A 2 17.39 18.99 -13.94
N ALA A 3 18.28 19.72 -13.26
CA ALA A 3 18.78 19.32 -11.94
C ALA A 3 17.67 19.31 -10.85
N ALA A 4 16.76 20.28 -10.87
CA ALA A 4 15.62 20.31 -9.93
C ALA A 4 14.62 19.19 -10.23
N VAL A 5 14.41 18.86 -11.51
CA VAL A 5 13.58 17.72 -11.94
C VAL A 5 14.19 16.41 -11.45
N ALA A 6 15.48 16.16 -11.71
CA ALA A 6 16.16 14.93 -11.33
C ALA A 6 16.17 14.68 -9.81
N GLU A 7 16.26 15.74 -9.01
CA GLU A 7 16.19 15.66 -7.55
C GLU A 7 14.77 15.50 -7.01
N ALA A 8 13.77 16.13 -7.65
CA ALA A 8 12.41 16.11 -7.17
C ALA A 8 11.65 14.85 -7.59
N PHE A 9 11.75 14.45 -8.86
CA PHE A 9 11.00 13.35 -9.45
C PHE A 9 11.73 12.01 -9.28
N PRO A 10 11.15 11.07 -8.53
CA PRO A 10 11.79 9.78 -8.27
C PRO A 10 11.60 8.79 -9.42
N LEU A 11 12.35 7.70 -9.39
CA LEU A 11 11.99 6.46 -10.09
C LEU A 11 11.07 5.65 -9.19
N PHE A 12 9.98 5.13 -9.74
CA PHE A 12 9.03 4.29 -9.05
C PHE A 12 9.40 2.82 -9.24
N LEU A 13 9.65 2.11 -8.15
CA LEU A 13 9.91 0.68 -8.15
C LEU A 13 8.66 -0.05 -7.68
N PHE A 14 8.04 -0.84 -8.55
CA PHE A 14 6.88 -1.64 -8.21
C PHE A 14 7.28 -3.08 -7.90
N VAL A 15 6.88 -3.57 -6.73
CA VAL A 15 7.07 -4.96 -6.28
C VAL A 15 5.69 -5.60 -6.09
N PRO A 16 5.30 -6.56 -6.94
CA PRO A 16 3.96 -7.11 -6.94
C PRO A 16 3.72 -8.08 -5.78
N GLY A 17 2.45 -8.40 -5.55
CA GLY A 17 2.05 -9.43 -4.60
C GLY A 17 2.32 -10.84 -5.07
N ILE A 18 1.92 -11.82 -4.25
CA ILE A 18 1.86 -13.22 -4.67
C ILE A 18 1.06 -13.33 -5.96
N MET A 19 1.55 -14.16 -6.90
CA MET A 19 0.96 -14.33 -8.23
C MET A 19 0.99 -13.11 -9.15
N GLY A 20 1.56 -11.98 -8.72
CA GLY A 20 1.66 -10.78 -9.54
C GLY A 20 2.83 -10.78 -10.55
N SER A 21 3.47 -11.93 -10.76
CA SER A 21 4.51 -12.13 -11.78
C SER A 21 4.18 -13.37 -12.60
N ARG A 22 4.32 -13.30 -13.93
CA ARG A 22 4.25 -14.46 -14.82
C ARG A 22 5.47 -15.34 -14.58
N LEU A 23 5.27 -16.66 -14.46
CA LEU A 23 6.36 -17.60 -14.19
C LEU A 23 6.53 -18.57 -15.35
N THR A 24 7.77 -18.68 -15.84
CA THR A 24 8.19 -19.66 -16.85
C THR A 24 9.28 -20.54 -16.27
N LYS A 25 9.03 -21.85 -16.18
CA LYS A 25 9.97 -22.84 -15.65
C LYS A 25 10.71 -23.54 -16.78
N THR A 26 12.02 -23.65 -16.66
CA THR A 26 12.83 -24.49 -17.56
C THR A 26 12.89 -25.90 -17.00
N LEU A 27 12.33 -26.86 -17.74
CA LEU A 27 12.30 -28.27 -17.37
C LEU A 27 13.67 -28.95 -17.57
N PRO A 28 13.92 -30.13 -16.97
CA PRO A 28 15.20 -30.84 -17.10
C PRO A 28 15.60 -31.17 -18.54
N ASN A 29 14.63 -31.31 -19.45
CA ASN A 29 14.85 -31.53 -20.88
C ASN A 29 15.21 -30.23 -21.65
N GLY A 30 15.36 -29.10 -20.95
CA GLY A 30 15.63 -27.78 -21.54
C GLY A 30 14.40 -27.02 -22.03
N GLN A 31 13.21 -27.62 -22.01
CA GLN A 31 11.98 -26.96 -22.46
C GLN A 31 11.50 -25.91 -21.46
N SER A 32 11.17 -24.70 -21.94
CA SER A 32 10.54 -23.67 -21.12
C SER A 32 9.01 -23.80 -21.19
N VAL A 33 8.36 -23.86 -20.02
CA VAL A 33 6.91 -23.97 -19.87
C VAL A 33 6.40 -22.85 -18.98
N VAL A 34 5.37 -22.14 -19.43
CA VAL A 34 4.65 -21.16 -18.60
C VAL A 34 3.89 -21.94 -17.54
N ILE A 35 4.24 -21.75 -16.28
CA ILE A 35 3.59 -22.42 -15.15
C ILE A 35 2.55 -21.51 -14.48
N TRP A 36 2.61 -20.20 -14.73
CA TRP A 36 1.65 -19.21 -14.24
C TRP A 36 1.64 -17.93 -15.09
N GLY A 37 0.48 -17.26 -15.19
CA GLY A 37 0.31 -15.96 -15.86
C GLY A 37 -0.27 -16.02 -17.28
N LYS A 38 -0.80 -17.19 -17.69
CA LYS A 38 -1.55 -17.37 -18.94
C LYS A 38 -2.48 -18.57 -18.82
N ALA A 39 -3.78 -18.41 -19.09
CA ALA A 39 -4.75 -19.49 -19.07
C ALA A 39 -4.94 -20.10 -20.47
N ASP A 40 -4.03 -21.00 -20.85
CA ASP A 40 -4.10 -21.71 -22.12
C ASP A 40 -4.78 -23.08 -21.94
N GLY A 41 -6.09 -23.15 -22.17
CA GLY A 41 -6.83 -24.41 -22.29
C GLY A 41 -7.52 -24.91 -21.00
N ILE A 42 -8.45 -25.85 -21.18
CA ILE A 42 -9.22 -26.47 -20.10
C ILE A 42 -8.31 -27.46 -19.35
N PHE A 43 -7.70 -27.03 -18.27
CA PHE A 43 -6.86 -27.89 -17.43
C PHE A 43 -7.73 -28.82 -16.57
N SER A 44 -8.05 -30.03 -17.06
CA SER A 44 -8.79 -31.02 -16.25
C SER A 44 -7.99 -31.59 -15.06
N ARG A 45 -6.68 -31.33 -14.98
CA ARG A 45 -5.76 -31.79 -13.92
C ARG A 45 -4.86 -30.65 -13.39
N PRO A 46 -4.46 -30.70 -12.09
CA PRO A 46 -3.46 -29.78 -11.54
C PRO A 46 -2.17 -29.71 -12.38
N ASN A 47 -1.65 -28.50 -12.63
CA ASN A 47 -0.37 -28.32 -13.30
C ASN A 47 0.78 -28.70 -12.35
N GLN A 48 1.30 -29.91 -12.48
CA GLN A 48 2.41 -30.43 -11.67
C GLN A 48 3.69 -29.59 -11.73
N HIS A 49 3.90 -28.83 -12.81
CA HIS A 49 5.09 -27.97 -12.94
C HIS A 49 5.03 -26.76 -11.99
N LEU A 50 3.87 -26.48 -11.41
CA LEU A 50 3.72 -25.43 -10.40
C LEU A 50 4.37 -25.81 -9.06
N LYS A 51 4.58 -27.11 -8.78
CA LYS A 51 5.34 -27.58 -7.62
C LYS A 51 6.67 -26.83 -7.51
N TYR A 52 6.94 -26.31 -6.33
CA TYR A 52 8.19 -25.60 -6.04
C TYR A 52 9.27 -26.58 -5.60
N ASP A 53 10.48 -26.34 -6.09
CA ASP A 53 11.71 -27.00 -5.69
C ASP A 53 12.84 -25.95 -5.69
N ASP A 54 13.75 -26.03 -4.72
CA ASP A 54 14.84 -25.04 -4.58
C ASP A 54 15.84 -25.10 -5.75
N SER A 55 15.86 -26.18 -6.53
CA SER A 55 16.64 -26.33 -7.76
C SER A 55 15.95 -25.79 -9.02
N ASP A 56 14.71 -25.30 -8.90
CA ASP A 56 13.95 -24.79 -10.04
C ASP A 56 14.66 -23.63 -10.75
N ARG A 57 14.67 -23.68 -12.08
CA ARG A 57 15.10 -22.57 -12.94
C ARG A 57 13.89 -21.84 -13.48
N VAL A 58 13.44 -20.82 -12.76
CA VAL A 58 12.26 -20.02 -13.11
C VAL A 58 12.65 -18.62 -13.54
N LYS A 59 12.09 -18.18 -14.67
CA LYS A 59 12.09 -16.78 -15.10
C LYS A 59 10.77 -16.15 -14.66
N ALA A 60 10.87 -15.03 -13.94
CA ALA A 60 9.73 -14.21 -13.58
C ALA A 60 9.65 -12.97 -14.49
N GLU A 61 8.44 -12.62 -14.91
CA GLU A 61 8.18 -11.45 -15.75
C GLU A 61 7.00 -10.64 -15.16
N PRO A 62 6.98 -9.30 -15.31
CA PRO A 62 5.85 -8.49 -14.86
C PRO A 62 4.54 -8.98 -15.48
N LEU A 63 3.49 -9.06 -14.67
CA LEU A 63 2.15 -9.46 -15.09
C LEU A 63 1.22 -8.24 -14.98
N ASP A 64 1.12 -7.47 -16.06
CA ASP A 64 0.23 -6.31 -16.11
C ASP A 64 -1.22 -6.74 -16.31
N ASP A 65 -1.42 -7.64 -17.28
CA ASP A 65 -2.70 -8.27 -17.59
C ASP A 65 -2.62 -9.78 -17.42
N TYR A 66 -3.69 -10.37 -16.89
CA TYR A 66 -3.93 -11.80 -16.92
C TYR A 66 -4.85 -12.17 -18.09
N TYR A 67 -4.51 -13.19 -18.87
CA TYR A 67 -5.28 -13.57 -20.06
C TYR A 67 -6.09 -14.84 -19.82
N VAL A 68 -7.41 -14.78 -20.03
CA VAL A 68 -8.34 -15.93 -20.07
C VAL A 68 -9.00 -16.01 -21.44
N SER A 69 -8.80 -17.09 -22.18
CA SER A 69 -9.42 -17.27 -23.52
C SER A 69 -9.23 -16.04 -24.45
N ASN A 70 -8.04 -15.43 -24.40
CA ASN A 70 -7.66 -14.19 -25.10
C ASN A 70 -8.30 -12.88 -24.60
N GLN A 71 -9.06 -12.89 -23.51
CA GLN A 71 -9.51 -11.67 -22.83
C GLN A 71 -8.50 -11.26 -21.75
N ALA A 72 -8.07 -10.00 -21.79
CA ALA A 72 -7.13 -9.42 -20.82
C ALA A 72 -7.87 -8.86 -19.60
N PHE A 73 -7.36 -9.16 -18.41
CA PHE A 73 -7.84 -8.65 -17.14
C PHE A 73 -6.72 -7.87 -16.46
N ASP A 74 -6.98 -6.59 -16.26
CA ASP A 74 -6.04 -5.65 -15.64
C ASP A 74 -5.76 -6.06 -14.19
N VAL A 75 -4.52 -6.51 -13.94
CA VAL A 75 -4.02 -6.85 -12.59
C VAL A 75 -3.33 -5.64 -11.97
N TYR A 76 -2.45 -4.98 -12.74
CA TYR A 76 -1.73 -3.78 -12.30
C TYR A 76 -1.66 -2.67 -13.36
N GLY A 77 -2.09 -2.93 -14.60
CA GLY A 77 -2.05 -2.03 -15.75
C GLY A 77 -2.50 -0.61 -15.44
N LYS A 78 -3.73 -0.39 -14.93
CA LYS A 78 -4.24 0.98 -14.61
C LYS A 78 -3.32 1.76 -13.67
N ALA A 79 -2.78 1.09 -12.66
CA ALA A 79 -1.90 1.71 -11.69
C ALA A 79 -0.53 2.02 -12.29
N MET A 80 0.00 1.09 -13.09
CA MET A 80 1.28 1.27 -13.80
C MET A 80 1.19 2.40 -14.82
N ASP A 81 0.06 2.52 -15.52
CA ASP A 81 -0.23 3.64 -16.41
C ASP A 81 -0.23 4.94 -15.61
N LYS A 82 -0.98 5.01 -14.50
CA LYS A 82 -1.01 6.20 -13.64
C LYS A 82 0.38 6.61 -13.15
N LEU A 83 1.17 5.65 -12.63
CA LEU A 83 2.53 5.87 -12.16
C LEU A 83 3.45 6.40 -13.26
N SER A 84 3.27 5.91 -14.49
CA SER A 84 4.03 6.34 -15.67
C SER A 84 3.76 7.80 -16.05
N TYR A 85 2.60 8.33 -15.68
CA TYR A 85 2.22 9.74 -15.84
C TYR A 85 2.57 10.64 -14.63
N LEU A 86 3.10 10.09 -13.53
CA LEU A 86 3.56 10.92 -12.40
C LEU A 86 4.89 11.62 -12.68
N ASP A 87 5.64 11.14 -13.67
CA ASP A 87 6.87 11.77 -14.10
C ASP A 87 6.64 12.71 -15.28
N LEU A 88 7.35 13.85 -15.27
CA LEU A 88 7.39 14.82 -16.35
C LEU A 88 7.91 14.22 -17.67
N SER A 89 8.66 13.11 -17.61
CA SER A 89 9.25 12.47 -18.79
C SER A 89 8.35 11.45 -19.50
N ALA A 90 7.04 11.37 -19.17
CA ALA A 90 6.02 10.54 -19.84
C ALA A 90 6.50 9.10 -20.20
N GLY A 91 6.44 8.18 -19.22
CA GLY A 91 6.47 6.74 -19.53
C GLY A 91 7.72 5.94 -19.16
N ASN A 92 8.79 6.55 -18.64
CA ASN A 92 10.03 5.82 -18.31
C ASN A 92 10.43 5.85 -16.83
N SER A 93 9.50 6.18 -15.94
CA SER A 93 9.79 6.35 -14.50
C SER A 93 9.52 5.11 -13.66
N VAL A 94 8.79 4.14 -14.19
CA VAL A 94 8.35 2.95 -13.46
C VAL A 94 9.23 1.76 -13.83
N ARG A 95 9.70 1.02 -12.83
CA ARG A 95 10.41 -0.25 -12.98
C ARG A 95 9.69 -1.31 -12.16
N LYS A 96 9.41 -2.46 -12.78
CA LYS A 96 8.66 -3.56 -12.18
C LYS A 96 9.63 -4.68 -11.84
N PHE A 97 9.74 -5.01 -10.57
CA PHE A 97 10.53 -6.16 -10.14
C PHE A 97 9.62 -7.40 -10.05
N ALA A 98 9.73 -8.28 -11.03
CA ALA A 98 9.04 -9.57 -11.02
C ALA A 98 9.90 -10.63 -10.30
N TYR A 99 9.26 -11.55 -9.59
CA TYR A 99 9.95 -12.61 -8.84
C TYR A 99 9.14 -13.92 -8.82
N ASP A 100 9.80 -15.04 -8.53
CA ASP A 100 9.13 -16.31 -8.29
C ASP A 100 8.43 -16.25 -6.92
N TRP A 101 7.14 -15.92 -6.92
CA TRP A 101 6.34 -15.79 -5.71
C TRP A 101 6.12 -17.10 -4.95
N ARG A 102 6.59 -18.25 -5.46
CA ARG A 102 6.53 -19.53 -4.73
C ARG A 102 7.67 -19.67 -3.73
N GLN A 103 8.83 -19.07 -4.03
CA GLN A 103 10.05 -19.18 -3.22
C GLN A 103 9.99 -18.31 -1.96
N SER A 104 10.92 -18.49 -1.02
CA SER A 104 11.00 -17.64 0.18
C SER A 104 11.19 -16.16 -0.17
N SER A 105 10.48 -15.28 0.53
CA SER A 105 10.57 -13.82 0.36
C SER A 105 11.98 -13.30 0.65
N ALA A 106 12.74 -13.94 1.53
CA ALA A 106 14.15 -13.61 1.76
C ALA A 106 15.03 -13.94 0.53
N LYS A 107 14.71 -15.00 -0.21
CA LYS A 107 15.37 -15.29 -1.49
C LYS A 107 14.97 -14.24 -2.54
N SER A 108 13.69 -13.91 -2.62
CA SER A 108 13.21 -12.84 -3.52
C SER A 108 13.83 -11.47 -3.20
N ALA A 109 14.14 -11.18 -1.94
CA ALA A 109 14.85 -9.95 -1.53
C ALA A 109 16.31 -9.91 -2.04
N ARG A 110 16.98 -11.07 -2.10
CA ARG A 110 18.30 -11.20 -2.74
C ARG A 110 18.21 -11.04 -4.25
N ASP A 111 17.19 -11.64 -4.87
CA ASP A 111 16.94 -11.48 -6.30
C ASP A 111 16.61 -10.01 -6.65
N PHE A 112 15.90 -9.29 -5.77
CA PHE A 112 15.66 -7.85 -5.90
C PHE A 112 16.96 -7.05 -5.89
N SER A 113 17.90 -7.45 -5.04
CA SER A 113 19.23 -6.83 -4.95
C SER A 113 20.03 -7.04 -6.23
N ALA A 114 20.04 -8.27 -6.76
CA ALA A 114 20.70 -8.59 -8.02
C ALA A 114 20.11 -7.76 -9.17
N TRP A 115 18.78 -7.68 -9.25
CA TRP A 115 18.08 -6.87 -10.24
C TRP A 115 18.40 -5.37 -10.13
N LEU A 116 18.49 -4.82 -8.90
CA LEU A 116 18.94 -3.44 -8.69
C LEU A 116 20.37 -3.23 -9.18
N CYS A 117 21.26 -4.22 -9.02
CA CYS A 117 22.64 -4.14 -9.47
C CYS A 117 22.78 -4.20 -10.99
N GLU A 118 22.00 -5.02 -11.68
CA GLU A 118 21.92 -5.05 -13.14
C GLU A 118 21.52 -3.69 -13.73
N ASN A 119 20.78 -2.88 -12.95
CA ASN A 119 20.25 -1.59 -13.36
C ASN A 119 20.86 -0.41 -12.58
N GLN A 120 22.02 -0.61 -11.94
CA GLN A 120 22.61 0.34 -10.98
C GLN A 120 22.80 1.75 -11.56
N VAL A 121 23.24 1.85 -12.82
CA VAL A 121 23.48 3.14 -13.49
C VAL A 121 22.23 4.00 -13.55
N GLU A 122 21.06 3.39 -13.70
CA GLU A 122 19.79 4.11 -13.72
C GLU A 122 19.40 4.58 -12.32
N PHE A 123 19.41 3.67 -11.35
CA PHE A 123 18.96 3.92 -9.98
C PHE A 123 19.85 4.90 -9.19
N ARG A 124 21.07 5.14 -9.66
CA ARG A 124 21.96 6.19 -9.11
C ARG A 124 21.53 7.62 -9.47
N LYS A 125 20.73 7.80 -10.52
CA LYS A 125 20.46 9.14 -11.08
C LYS A 125 19.37 9.91 -10.34
N ARG A 126 18.48 9.19 -9.66
CA ARG A 126 17.23 9.73 -9.10
C ARG A 126 16.90 9.02 -7.80
N PRO A 127 16.23 9.71 -6.86
CA PRO A 127 15.69 9.02 -5.68
C PRO A 127 14.65 7.97 -6.08
N LEU A 128 14.40 7.01 -5.20
CA LEU A 128 13.51 5.88 -5.42
C LEU A 128 12.23 6.04 -4.59
N VAL A 129 11.09 5.69 -5.18
CA VAL A 129 9.85 5.43 -4.44
C VAL A 129 9.50 3.98 -4.64
N VAL A 130 9.49 3.22 -3.55
CA VAL A 130 9.20 1.78 -3.59
C VAL A 130 7.72 1.59 -3.30
N ILE A 131 7.01 0.90 -4.20
CA ILE A 131 5.60 0.59 -4.10
C ILE A 131 5.47 -0.93 -4.05
N ALA A 132 4.99 -1.44 -2.93
CA ALA A 132 4.96 -2.87 -2.68
C ALA A 132 3.53 -3.32 -2.37
N HIS A 133 3.01 -4.25 -3.16
CA HIS A 133 1.67 -4.79 -2.99
C HIS A 133 1.71 -6.15 -2.29
N SER A 134 0.80 -6.37 -1.34
CA SER A 134 0.59 -7.67 -0.68
C SER A 134 1.92 -8.26 -0.18
N MET A 135 2.21 -9.53 -0.54
CA MET A 135 3.44 -10.21 -0.18
C MET A 135 4.73 -9.55 -0.71
N GLY A 136 4.65 -8.74 -1.77
CA GLY A 136 5.76 -7.92 -2.25
C GLY A 136 6.29 -6.96 -1.18
N GLY A 137 5.42 -6.53 -0.25
CA GLY A 137 5.83 -5.74 0.91
C GLY A 137 6.74 -6.50 1.87
N LEU A 138 6.58 -7.83 2.00
CA LEU A 138 7.45 -8.67 2.82
C LEU A 138 8.84 -8.84 2.17
N VAL A 139 8.88 -8.96 0.84
CA VAL A 139 10.14 -8.95 0.07
C VAL A 139 10.90 -7.64 0.31
N VAL A 140 10.21 -6.49 0.21
CA VAL A 140 10.82 -5.18 0.45
C VAL A 140 11.25 -5.02 1.90
N LYS A 141 10.44 -5.40 2.90
CA LYS A 141 10.83 -5.34 4.32
C LYS A 141 12.07 -6.19 4.60
N SER A 142 12.14 -7.41 4.07
CA SER A 142 13.32 -8.28 4.21
C SER A 142 14.56 -7.65 3.57
N TRP A 143 14.44 -7.10 2.36
CA TRP A 143 15.54 -6.41 1.71
C TRP A 143 16.04 -5.19 2.50
N LEU A 144 15.12 -4.36 3.00
CA LEU A 144 15.46 -3.17 3.80
C LEU A 144 16.14 -3.51 5.13
N LYS A 145 15.72 -4.61 5.76
CA LYS A 145 16.27 -5.08 7.03
C LYS A 145 17.67 -5.65 6.85
N ASP A 146 17.83 -6.58 5.90
CA ASP A 146 19.00 -7.47 5.86
C ASP A 146 20.07 -7.02 4.87
N ILE A 147 19.69 -6.25 3.84
CA ILE A 147 20.54 -6.02 2.66
C ILE A 147 20.81 -4.53 2.41
N TYR A 148 19.79 -3.67 2.46
CA TYR A 148 19.87 -2.29 1.98
C TYR A 148 21.05 -1.47 2.56
N GLU A 149 21.30 -1.60 3.86
CA GLU A 149 22.34 -0.84 4.57
C GLU A 149 23.71 -1.55 4.54
N THR A 150 23.72 -2.87 4.37
CA THR A 150 24.89 -3.72 4.66
C THR A 150 25.59 -4.20 3.39
N SER A 151 24.90 -4.22 2.26
CA SER A 151 25.39 -4.80 1.01
C SER A 151 25.04 -3.93 -0.19
N GLY A 152 25.84 -4.02 -1.24
CA GLY A 152 25.65 -3.33 -2.52
C GLY A 152 26.13 -4.21 -3.68
N CYS A 153 26.48 -3.59 -4.82
CA CYS A 153 26.88 -4.35 -6.02
C CYS A 153 28.35 -4.74 -6.05
N ALA A 154 29.14 -4.20 -5.13
CA ALA A 154 30.56 -4.47 -4.97
C ALA A 154 30.93 -4.56 -3.49
N ALA A 155 32.08 -5.15 -3.18
CA ALA A 155 32.59 -5.22 -1.81
C ALA A 155 32.79 -3.80 -1.24
N GLY A 156 32.29 -3.56 -0.02
CA GLY A 156 32.34 -2.25 0.64
C GLY A 156 31.30 -1.24 0.15
N ASP A 157 30.44 -1.60 -0.81
CA ASP A 157 29.30 -0.81 -1.26
C ASP A 157 28.04 -1.14 -0.43
N SER A 158 27.10 -0.20 -0.36
CA SER A 158 25.75 -0.44 0.15
C SER A 158 24.69 0.19 -0.75
N PHE A 159 23.52 -0.45 -0.88
CA PHE A 159 22.40 0.16 -1.59
C PHE A 159 22.04 1.53 -0.98
N ALA A 160 22.09 1.67 0.34
CA ALA A 160 21.85 2.95 1.02
C ALA A 160 22.78 4.08 0.56
N SER A 161 23.99 3.77 0.08
CA SER A 161 24.94 4.78 -0.41
C SER A 161 24.49 5.41 -1.73
N TRP A 162 23.77 4.67 -2.59
CA TRP A 162 23.51 5.10 -3.97
C TRP A 162 22.06 4.95 -4.46
N ALA A 163 21.26 4.07 -3.87
CA ALA A 163 19.84 3.82 -4.15
C ALA A 163 18.95 4.60 -3.16
N LYS A 164 19.00 5.94 -3.21
CA LYS A 164 18.36 6.80 -2.20
C LYS A 164 16.83 6.64 -2.20
N ILE A 165 16.27 6.04 -1.16
CA ILE A 165 14.82 5.88 -1.00
C ILE A 165 14.21 7.17 -0.45
N LYS A 166 13.24 7.73 -1.19
CA LYS A 166 12.45 8.90 -0.80
C LYS A 166 11.20 8.51 -0.03
N ARG A 167 10.49 7.47 -0.49
CA ARG A 167 9.24 6.99 0.13
C ARG A 167 9.05 5.50 -0.12
N ILE A 168 8.39 4.83 0.81
CA ILE A 168 7.91 3.45 0.65
C ILE A 168 6.40 3.44 0.81
N ILE A 169 5.69 2.77 -0.10
CA ILE A 169 4.24 2.65 -0.08
C ILE A 169 3.91 1.16 -0.03
N PHE A 170 3.36 0.72 1.10
CA PHE A 170 2.84 -0.64 1.27
C PHE A 170 1.34 -0.65 0.98
N LEU A 171 0.88 -1.56 0.13
CA LEU A 171 -0.53 -1.74 -0.19
C LEU A 171 -0.96 -3.14 0.23
N GLY A 172 -1.88 -3.26 1.20
CA GLY A 172 -2.44 -4.54 1.64
C GLY A 172 -1.38 -5.53 2.13
N THR A 173 -0.22 -5.08 2.60
CA THR A 173 0.87 -5.99 2.96
C THR A 173 0.51 -6.75 4.25
N PRO A 174 0.55 -8.09 4.27
CA PRO A 174 0.29 -8.88 5.47
C PRO A 174 1.52 -8.87 6.37
N HIS A 175 1.84 -7.72 6.99
CA HIS A 175 3.08 -7.48 7.74
C HIS A 175 3.37 -8.53 8.82
N TYR A 176 2.33 -9.18 9.33
CA TYR A 176 2.39 -10.17 10.40
C TYR A 176 1.71 -11.50 10.00
N GLY A 177 1.65 -11.76 8.70
CA GLY A 177 0.84 -12.83 8.11
C GLY A 177 -0.64 -12.46 8.01
N ALA A 178 -1.47 -13.39 7.54
CA ALA A 178 -2.91 -13.20 7.39
C ALA A 178 -3.66 -14.45 7.88
N PRO A 179 -4.74 -14.33 8.68
CA PRO A 179 -5.50 -15.50 9.15
C PRO A 179 -6.01 -16.41 8.02
N LYS A 180 -6.27 -15.83 6.84
CA LYS A 180 -6.67 -16.56 5.64
C LYS A 180 -5.65 -17.61 5.18
N SER A 181 -4.34 -17.39 5.38
CA SER A 181 -3.32 -18.37 4.99
C SER A 181 -3.44 -19.66 5.80
N LEU A 182 -3.76 -19.56 7.09
CA LEU A 182 -4.02 -20.72 7.94
C LEU A 182 -5.26 -21.50 7.46
N VAL A 183 -6.34 -20.80 7.14
CA VAL A 183 -7.58 -21.40 6.62
C VAL A 183 -7.32 -22.17 5.32
N ALA A 184 -6.45 -21.64 4.45
CA ALA A 184 -6.06 -22.31 3.21
C ALA A 184 -5.44 -23.69 3.43
N PHE A 185 -4.55 -23.81 4.42
CA PHE A 185 -3.97 -25.10 4.79
C PHE A 185 -4.96 -26.04 5.49
N ALA A 186 -5.93 -25.47 6.22
CA ALA A 186 -6.85 -26.21 7.07
C ALA A 186 -8.09 -26.75 6.36
N ASP A 187 -8.66 -26.03 5.39
CA ASP A 187 -10.02 -26.31 4.87
C ASP A 187 -10.11 -26.52 3.35
N ASN A 188 -9.02 -26.94 2.70
CA ASN A 188 -8.93 -27.14 1.24
C ASN A 188 -9.20 -25.84 0.46
N TYR A 189 -8.90 -24.71 1.07
CA TYR A 189 -9.20 -23.40 0.55
C TYR A 189 -8.01 -22.83 -0.23
N SER A 190 -8.25 -22.03 -1.27
CA SER A 190 -7.15 -21.40 -2.00
C SER A 190 -6.59 -20.24 -1.19
N LEU A 191 -5.30 -20.32 -0.90
CA LEU A 191 -4.51 -19.31 -0.18
C LEU A 191 -4.64 -17.91 -0.80
N PHE A 192 -5.08 -17.83 -2.07
CA PHE A 192 -5.03 -16.64 -2.89
C PHE A 192 -6.35 -16.25 -3.57
N ILE A 193 -7.49 -16.87 -3.21
CA ILE A 193 -8.82 -16.53 -3.76
C ILE A 193 -9.73 -16.12 -2.61
N ASP A 194 -10.59 -15.11 -2.76
CA ASP A 194 -11.51 -14.61 -1.72
C ASP A 194 -12.81 -15.42 -1.64
N ARG A 195 -13.37 -15.59 -0.42
CA ARG A 195 -14.47 -16.52 -0.12
C ARG A 195 -15.82 -15.97 -0.58
N ASP A 196 -15.93 -14.65 -0.53
CA ASP A 196 -17.16 -13.90 -0.83
C ASP A 196 -17.05 -13.07 -2.11
N ASP A 197 -15.87 -13.02 -2.75
CA ASP A 197 -15.67 -12.08 -3.84
C ASP A 197 -15.78 -12.78 -5.19
N SER A 198 -16.88 -12.41 -5.85
CA SER A 198 -17.09 -12.57 -7.28
C SER A 198 -15.87 -12.14 -8.10
N THR A 199 -14.97 -11.29 -7.61
CA THR A 199 -13.82 -10.75 -8.37
C THR A 199 -12.93 -11.80 -9.01
N LEU A 200 -12.33 -12.75 -8.29
CA LEU A 200 -11.48 -13.78 -8.93
C LEU A 200 -12.28 -14.82 -9.72
N SER A 201 -13.53 -15.10 -9.34
CA SER A 201 -14.45 -15.97 -10.11
C SER A 201 -15.08 -15.28 -11.33
N THR A 202 -15.04 -13.94 -11.39
CA THR A 202 -15.46 -13.07 -12.50
C THR A 202 -14.28 -12.75 -13.41
N ILE A 203 -13.07 -12.58 -12.85
CA ILE A 203 -11.80 -12.44 -13.59
C ILE A 203 -11.43 -13.78 -14.24
N LEU A 204 -11.51 -14.87 -13.48
CA LEU A 204 -11.31 -16.23 -13.94
C LEU A 204 -12.70 -16.86 -14.06
N GLY A 205 -13.41 -16.53 -15.13
CA GLY A 205 -14.73 -17.12 -15.44
C GLY A 205 -14.70 -18.61 -15.12
N GLY A 206 -15.72 -19.09 -14.40
CA GLY A 206 -15.73 -20.27 -13.49
C GLY A 206 -15.18 -21.63 -13.98
N ILE A 207 -14.58 -21.70 -15.16
CA ILE A 207 -13.86 -22.84 -15.74
C ILE A 207 -12.34 -22.74 -15.45
N ASP A 208 -11.73 -21.55 -15.40
CA ASP A 208 -10.27 -21.39 -15.15
C ASP A 208 -9.93 -21.27 -13.65
N ALA A 209 -10.78 -20.58 -12.87
CA ALA A 209 -10.68 -20.53 -11.41
C ALA A 209 -10.63 -21.94 -10.79
N VAL A 210 -11.42 -22.88 -11.34
CA VAL A 210 -11.54 -24.25 -10.84
C VAL A 210 -10.24 -25.04 -11.06
N SER A 211 -9.50 -24.80 -12.14
CA SER A 211 -8.28 -25.54 -12.45
C SER A 211 -7.03 -24.91 -11.85
N PHE A 212 -6.99 -23.58 -11.81
CA PHE A 212 -5.94 -22.85 -11.11
C PHE A 212 -5.99 -23.09 -9.59
N SER A 213 -7.17 -22.94 -8.97
CA SER A 213 -7.36 -23.24 -7.55
C SER A 213 -6.93 -24.67 -7.25
N LYS A 214 -7.24 -25.63 -8.12
CA LYS A 214 -6.80 -27.02 -7.97
C LYS A 214 -5.27 -27.14 -7.96
N SER A 215 -4.57 -26.45 -8.85
CA SER A 215 -3.10 -26.49 -8.92
C SER A 215 -2.46 -25.88 -7.69
N VAL A 216 -2.95 -24.73 -7.24
CA VAL A 216 -2.44 -24.09 -6.02
C VAL A 216 -2.83 -24.86 -4.77
N ASN A 217 -4.03 -25.41 -4.69
CA ASN A 217 -4.42 -26.25 -3.56
C ASN A 217 -3.59 -27.55 -3.51
N ALA A 218 -3.23 -28.10 -4.68
CA ALA A 218 -2.44 -29.31 -4.80
C ALA A 218 -0.96 -29.09 -4.42
N PHE A 219 -0.36 -27.97 -4.85
CA PHE A 219 1.07 -27.72 -4.73
C PHE A 219 1.47 -26.56 -3.82
N GLY A 220 0.53 -25.76 -3.34
CA GLY A 220 0.79 -24.56 -2.52
C GLY A 220 1.48 -24.86 -1.20
N ALA A 221 1.27 -26.06 -0.65
CA ALA A 221 2.03 -26.59 0.48
C ALA A 221 3.53 -26.78 0.21
N THR A 222 3.97 -26.70 -1.04
CA THR A 222 5.40 -26.75 -1.37
C THR A 222 6.06 -25.38 -1.40
N PHE A 223 5.30 -24.28 -1.31
CA PHE A 223 5.80 -22.91 -1.47
C PHE A 223 6.27 -22.36 -0.13
N PRO A 224 7.58 -22.07 0.08
CA PRO A 224 8.03 -21.39 1.29
C PRO A 224 7.27 -20.11 1.61
N SER A 225 6.95 -19.30 0.59
CA SER A 225 6.22 -18.04 0.77
C SER A 225 4.83 -18.21 1.38
N ALA A 226 4.14 -19.32 1.12
CA ALA A 226 2.82 -19.59 1.70
C ALA A 226 2.89 -19.73 3.23
N TYR A 227 4.00 -20.28 3.75
CA TYR A 227 4.25 -20.41 5.19
C TYR A 227 4.68 -19.08 5.82
N GLU A 228 5.39 -18.22 5.08
CA GLU A 228 5.76 -16.86 5.53
C GLU A 228 4.54 -15.93 5.68
N LEU A 229 3.39 -16.31 5.12
CA LEU A 229 2.10 -15.64 5.30
C LEU A 229 1.31 -16.14 6.52
N LEU A 230 1.80 -17.15 7.24
CA LEU A 230 1.13 -17.63 8.45
C LEU A 230 1.08 -16.50 9.49
N PRO A 231 -0.07 -16.33 10.16
CA PRO A 231 -0.18 -15.30 11.17
C PRO A 231 0.80 -15.61 12.31
N ILE A 232 1.56 -14.60 12.70
CA ILE A 232 2.44 -14.71 13.87
C ILE A 232 1.56 -14.60 15.11
N VAL A 233 1.05 -15.76 15.56
CA VAL A 233 0.36 -15.89 16.83
C VAL A 233 1.36 -15.76 17.98
N ASN A 234 0.88 -15.32 19.14
CA ASN A 234 1.63 -15.02 20.36
C ASN A 234 2.48 -16.21 20.86
N THR A 235 3.61 -16.44 20.19
CA THR A 235 4.69 -17.30 20.61
C THR A 235 5.68 -16.42 21.35
N ASN A 236 6.14 -16.84 22.53
CA ASN A 236 7.07 -16.08 23.38
C ASN A 236 8.42 -15.75 22.67
N ALA A 237 8.65 -16.27 21.45
CA ALA A 237 9.85 -16.10 20.67
C ALA A 237 9.82 -14.89 19.70
N CYS A 238 8.74 -14.69 18.93
CA CYS A 238 8.67 -13.57 17.95
C CYS A 238 8.09 -12.27 18.51
N PHE A 239 7.27 -12.30 19.57
CA PHE A 239 6.70 -11.08 20.13
C PHE A 239 6.75 -11.07 21.66
N ARG A 240 7.34 -10.01 22.21
CA ARG A 240 7.38 -9.75 23.65
C ARG A 240 6.55 -8.52 24.06
N ASP A 241 5.84 -7.90 23.11
CA ASP A 241 5.06 -6.70 23.37
C ASP A 241 3.64 -7.06 23.85
N ALA A 242 3.35 -6.77 25.12
CA ALA A 242 2.06 -7.01 25.73
C ALA A 242 0.92 -6.16 25.16
N SER A 243 1.25 -5.09 24.41
CA SER A 243 0.26 -4.24 23.73
C SER A 243 -0.19 -4.79 22.37
N TRP A 244 0.45 -5.86 21.90
CA TRP A 244 0.06 -6.54 20.67
C TRP A 244 -1.38 -7.04 20.79
N PRO A 245 -2.26 -6.81 19.78
CA PRO A 245 -3.54 -7.47 19.74
C PRO A 245 -3.30 -8.98 19.68
N SER A 246 -3.48 -9.69 20.80
CA SER A 246 -3.40 -11.16 20.91
C SER A 246 -4.46 -11.89 20.06
N THR A 247 -5.07 -11.17 19.11
CA THR A 247 -6.38 -11.36 18.52
C THR A 247 -6.35 -12.13 17.21
N VAL A 248 -5.21 -12.67 16.77
CA VAL A 248 -5.28 -13.91 15.99
C VAL A 248 -5.59 -15.02 17.00
N PHE A 249 -6.86 -15.08 17.39
CA PHE A 249 -7.35 -16.06 18.36
C PHE A 249 -7.42 -17.42 17.69
N VAL A 250 -6.27 -18.09 17.61
CA VAL A 250 -6.24 -19.52 17.39
C VAL A 250 -6.73 -20.19 18.67
N LYS A 251 -8.05 -20.32 18.78
CA LYS A 251 -8.72 -20.98 19.90
C LYS A 251 -8.82 -22.47 19.65
N SER A 252 -8.68 -23.27 20.71
CA SER A 252 -8.98 -24.71 20.71
C SER A 252 -10.29 -24.95 21.47
N THR A 253 -11.12 -25.89 21.00
CA THR A 253 -12.45 -26.21 21.54
C THR A 253 -12.44 -26.86 22.94
N HIS A 254 -11.32 -27.39 23.42
CA HIS A 254 -11.21 -28.09 24.72
C HIS A 254 -10.76 -27.21 25.89
N GLY A 255 -11.25 -25.95 25.95
CA GLY A 255 -11.35 -25.24 27.23
C GLY A 255 -10.04 -25.01 27.98
N SER A 256 -9.09 -24.33 27.35
CA SER A 256 -8.34 -23.29 28.04
C SER A 256 -7.76 -22.34 27.02
N THR A 257 -8.02 -21.05 27.19
CA THR A 257 -7.35 -19.94 26.50
C THR A 257 -5.83 -19.89 26.75
N THR A 258 -5.23 -20.89 27.43
CA THR A 258 -3.81 -20.94 27.83
C THR A 258 -2.91 -21.89 27.04
N SER A 259 -3.42 -22.77 26.17
CA SER A 259 -2.52 -23.55 25.29
C SER A 259 -2.20 -22.72 24.03
N GLN A 260 -1.12 -21.93 24.09
CA GLN A 260 -0.57 -21.23 22.94
C GLN A 260 -0.26 -22.26 21.83
N ILE A 261 -1.07 -22.29 20.78
CA ILE A 261 -0.80 -23.11 19.60
C ILE A 261 0.29 -22.41 18.80
N ASP A 262 1.44 -23.06 18.67
CA ASP A 262 2.51 -22.57 17.81
C ASP A 262 2.29 -23.12 16.38
N LEU A 263 1.90 -22.23 15.46
CA LEU A 263 1.67 -22.56 14.05
C LEU A 263 2.95 -22.89 13.29
N PHE A 264 4.12 -22.62 13.85
CA PHE A 264 5.40 -22.94 13.23
C PHE A 264 6.02 -24.22 13.80
N GLU A 265 5.32 -24.88 14.73
CA GLU A 265 5.77 -26.14 15.31
C GLU A 265 5.27 -27.34 14.48
N PRO A 266 6.15 -28.20 13.94
CA PRO A 266 5.74 -29.30 13.07
C PRO A 266 4.82 -30.31 13.75
N SER A 267 4.97 -30.50 15.07
CA SER A 267 4.08 -31.38 15.84
C SER A 267 2.62 -30.88 15.84
N THR A 268 2.39 -29.56 15.85
CA THR A 268 1.05 -28.96 15.68
C THR A 268 0.40 -29.39 14.37
N TRP A 269 1.14 -29.33 13.26
CA TRP A 269 0.62 -29.69 11.94
C TRP A 269 0.36 -31.19 11.80
N ARG A 270 1.20 -32.04 12.41
CA ARG A 270 0.95 -33.48 12.47
C ARG A 270 -0.31 -33.81 13.27
N LEU A 271 -0.50 -33.14 14.41
CA LEU A 271 -1.70 -33.27 15.24
C LEU A 271 -2.97 -32.90 14.46
N PHE A 272 -2.92 -31.79 13.72
CA PHE A 272 -4.06 -31.30 12.93
C PHE A 272 -4.20 -31.94 11.56
N LYS A 273 -3.23 -32.76 11.16
CA LYS A 273 -3.10 -33.40 9.84
C LYS A 273 -3.05 -32.41 8.68
N TRP A 274 -2.51 -31.23 8.92
CA TRP A 274 -2.30 -30.21 7.90
C TRP A 274 -0.96 -30.42 7.18
N PRO A 275 -0.82 -29.93 5.94
CA PRO A 275 -1.86 -29.29 5.11
C PRO A 275 -2.91 -30.31 4.66
N LYS A 276 -4.20 -29.99 4.74
CA LYS A 276 -5.29 -30.95 4.47
C LYS A 276 -5.21 -31.52 3.05
N MET A 277 -4.82 -30.69 2.08
CA MET A 277 -4.51 -31.11 0.71
C MET A 277 -3.00 -31.27 0.50
N LEU A 278 -2.61 -32.39 -0.09
CA LEU A 278 -1.34 -32.59 -0.80
C LEU A 278 -1.64 -33.40 -2.05
N ASP A 279 -1.05 -33.00 -3.18
CA ASP A 279 -1.13 -33.80 -4.41
C ASP A 279 -0.59 -35.22 -4.19
N ALA A 280 -1.18 -36.21 -4.86
CA ALA A 280 -0.77 -37.61 -4.74
C ALA A 280 0.68 -37.87 -5.21
N SER A 281 1.26 -36.99 -6.03
CA SER A 281 2.67 -37.03 -6.41
C SER A 281 3.64 -36.63 -5.28
N ILE A 282 3.13 -36.12 -4.16
CA ILE A 282 3.93 -35.74 -2.99
C ILE A 282 3.74 -36.82 -1.92
N ASP A 283 4.82 -37.52 -1.58
CA ASP A 283 4.78 -38.48 -0.47
C ASP A 283 4.55 -37.73 0.85
N ARG A 284 3.34 -37.89 1.40
CA ARG A 284 2.92 -37.19 2.63
C ARG A 284 3.82 -37.52 3.80
N SER A 285 4.27 -38.77 3.93
CA SER A 285 5.08 -39.19 5.07
C SER A 285 6.43 -38.46 5.09
N THR A 286 7.12 -38.43 3.95
CA THR A 286 8.38 -37.72 3.72
C THR A 286 8.19 -36.22 3.83
N PHE A 287 7.11 -35.67 3.25
CA PHE A 287 6.80 -34.25 3.35
C PHE A 287 6.63 -33.81 4.82
N MET A 288 5.83 -34.53 5.61
CA MET A 288 5.56 -34.21 7.02
C MET A 288 6.78 -34.44 7.93
N ALA A 289 7.66 -35.38 7.57
CA ALA A 289 8.86 -35.73 8.35
C ALA A 289 10.05 -34.81 8.06
N VAL A 290 10.23 -34.38 6.80
CA VAL A 290 11.44 -33.69 6.33
C VAL A 290 11.13 -32.26 5.89
N ARG A 291 10.28 -32.10 4.88
CA ARG A 291 10.10 -30.80 4.22
C ARG A 291 9.30 -29.80 5.06
N LEU A 292 8.21 -30.23 5.68
CA LEU A 292 7.36 -29.34 6.49
C LEU A 292 8.13 -28.72 7.67
N PRO A 293 8.94 -29.46 8.46
CA PRO A 293 9.78 -28.86 9.49
C PRO A 293 10.73 -27.78 8.99
N GLU A 294 11.34 -27.98 7.82
CA GLU A 294 12.21 -26.98 7.21
C GLU A 294 11.44 -25.72 6.84
N LEU A 295 10.31 -25.87 6.14
CA LEU A 295 9.46 -24.75 5.71
C LEU A 295 8.95 -23.93 6.90
N LEU A 296 8.45 -24.59 7.96
CA LEU A 296 7.93 -23.91 9.15
C LEU A 296 9.03 -23.20 9.93
N ARG A 297 10.22 -23.80 10.07
CA ARG A 297 11.36 -23.16 10.74
C ARG A 297 11.80 -21.91 9.99
N SER A 298 12.01 -22.01 8.68
CA SER A 298 12.42 -20.85 7.87
C SER A 298 11.36 -19.76 7.85
N ALA A 299 10.07 -20.12 7.80
CA ALA A 299 8.98 -19.16 7.90
C ALA A 299 8.93 -18.47 9.28
N ARG A 300 9.19 -19.20 10.38
CA ARG A 300 9.26 -18.60 11.72
C ARG A 300 10.40 -17.58 11.80
N GLU A 301 11.59 -17.96 11.35
CA GLU A 301 12.77 -17.08 11.34
C GLU A 301 12.48 -15.82 10.52
N PHE A 302 11.98 -15.98 9.30
CA PHE A 302 11.59 -14.87 8.44
C PHE A 302 10.54 -13.96 9.10
N ALA A 303 9.46 -14.54 9.60
CA ALA A 303 8.33 -13.80 10.14
C ALA A 303 8.71 -13.03 11.42
N CYS A 304 9.47 -13.63 12.34
CA CYS A 304 10.05 -12.95 13.50
C CYS A 304 10.94 -11.77 13.07
N ASP A 305 11.78 -11.99 12.05
CA ASP A 305 12.75 -11.00 11.60
C ASP A 305 12.08 -9.77 10.99
N VAL A 306 11.12 -9.96 10.08
CA VAL A 306 10.46 -8.85 9.40
C VAL A 306 9.43 -8.13 10.27
N SER A 307 8.85 -8.80 11.27
CA SER A 307 7.84 -8.18 12.14
C SER A 307 8.42 -7.11 13.07
N HIS A 308 9.68 -7.26 13.49
CA HIS A 308 10.38 -6.29 14.32
C HIS A 308 10.97 -5.12 13.53
N TYR A 309 11.08 -5.25 12.22
CA TYR A 309 11.64 -4.19 11.38
C TYR A 309 10.65 -3.05 11.18
N ARG A 310 11.08 -1.85 11.56
CA ARG A 310 10.29 -0.61 11.57
C ARG A 310 10.80 0.38 10.52
N PRO A 311 10.36 0.27 9.24
CA PRO A 311 10.85 1.12 8.15
C PRO A 311 10.55 2.61 8.38
N GLU A 312 9.45 2.94 9.04
CA GLU A 312 9.02 4.32 9.32
C GLU A 312 9.93 5.07 10.31
N LYS A 313 10.85 4.38 10.99
CA LYS A 313 11.90 5.04 11.77
C LYS A 313 13.00 5.65 10.90
N LYS A 314 13.12 5.22 9.64
CA LYS A 314 14.20 5.60 8.71
C LYS A 314 13.69 6.26 7.43
N PHE A 315 12.49 5.89 7.00
CA PHE A 315 11.93 6.30 5.73
C PHE A 315 10.58 6.96 5.92
N ASP A 316 10.18 7.76 4.95
CA ASP A 316 8.80 8.17 4.78
C ASP A 316 7.99 6.97 4.27
N VAL A 317 7.00 6.53 5.03
CA VAL A 317 6.23 5.31 4.76
C VAL A 317 4.74 5.61 4.71
N VAL A 318 4.06 5.06 3.69
CA VAL A 318 2.61 5.05 3.59
C VAL A 318 2.08 3.62 3.65
N TRP A 319 1.10 3.41 4.52
CA TRP A 319 0.42 2.14 4.75
C TRP A 319 -1.01 2.23 4.20
N LEU A 320 -1.25 1.65 3.04
CA LEU A 320 -2.57 1.60 2.43
C LEU A 320 -3.22 0.24 2.70
N SER A 321 -4.40 0.26 3.31
CA SER A 321 -5.16 -0.94 3.70
C SER A 321 -6.58 -0.92 3.12
N GLY A 322 -7.18 -2.08 2.85
CA GLY A 322 -8.63 -2.12 2.58
C GLY A 322 -9.44 -1.99 3.87
N MET A 323 -10.63 -1.39 3.79
CA MET A 323 -11.46 -1.13 4.98
C MET A 323 -12.94 -1.51 4.85
N ARG A 324 -13.40 -2.05 3.71
CA ARG A 324 -14.84 -2.28 3.45
C ARG A 324 -15.17 -3.69 2.96
N ARG A 325 -14.26 -4.63 3.16
CA ARG A 325 -14.48 -6.03 2.77
C ARG A 325 -14.49 -6.93 3.98
N SER A 326 -15.50 -7.80 4.02
CA SER A 326 -15.60 -8.93 4.94
C SER A 326 -14.31 -9.74 4.87
N THR A 327 -13.54 -9.72 5.96
CA THR A 327 -12.20 -10.30 5.99
C THR A 327 -12.06 -11.24 7.18
N VAL A 328 -11.46 -12.42 6.95
CA VAL A 328 -11.16 -13.36 8.05
C VAL A 328 -10.14 -12.72 8.98
N CYS A 329 -10.57 -12.41 10.20
CA CYS A 329 -9.73 -11.76 11.21
C CYS A 329 -9.38 -12.67 12.39
N GLU A 330 -10.15 -13.73 12.60
CA GLU A 330 -9.94 -14.71 13.67
C GLU A 330 -10.28 -16.12 13.16
N VAL A 331 -9.50 -17.11 13.61
CA VAL A 331 -9.61 -18.51 13.19
C VAL A 331 -9.58 -19.40 14.41
N THR A 332 -10.69 -20.05 14.73
CA THR A 332 -10.79 -21.05 15.81
C THR A 332 -10.50 -22.44 15.26
N ILE A 333 -9.52 -23.15 15.81
CA ILE A 333 -9.21 -24.53 15.45
C ILE A 333 -10.06 -25.47 16.30
N LYS A 334 -10.90 -26.27 15.64
CA LYS A 334 -11.60 -27.37 16.28
C LYS A 334 -10.70 -28.60 16.26
N GLN A 335 -10.30 -29.07 17.44
CA GLN A 335 -9.53 -30.31 17.54
C GLN A 335 -10.31 -31.47 16.89
N PRO A 336 -9.61 -32.39 16.22
CA PRO A 336 -10.27 -33.53 15.60
C PRO A 336 -10.95 -34.40 16.66
N ALA A 337 -12.16 -34.87 16.38
CA ALA A 337 -12.92 -35.72 17.32
C ALA A 337 -12.26 -37.09 17.50
N THR A 338 -11.49 -37.54 16.49
CA THR A 338 -10.72 -38.78 16.52
C THR A 338 -9.29 -38.56 16.02
N PRO A 339 -8.30 -39.38 16.43
CA PRO A 339 -6.94 -39.31 15.88
C PRO A 339 -6.86 -39.58 14.37
N SER A 340 -7.92 -40.12 13.77
CA SER A 340 -8.04 -40.37 12.32
C SER A 340 -8.50 -39.15 11.51
N GLU A 341 -9.13 -38.16 12.12
CA GLU A 341 -9.70 -37.01 11.42
C GLU A 341 -8.75 -35.79 11.38
N PRO A 342 -8.81 -34.95 10.33
CA PRO A 342 -8.12 -33.66 10.33
C PRO A 342 -8.84 -32.65 11.24
N ALA A 343 -8.09 -31.71 11.82
CA ALA A 343 -8.68 -30.57 12.49
C ALA A 343 -9.45 -29.69 11.49
N THR A 344 -10.57 -29.12 11.92
CA THR A 344 -11.33 -28.14 11.14
C THR A 344 -11.13 -26.75 11.71
N VAL A 345 -11.41 -25.72 10.91
CA VAL A 345 -11.36 -24.34 11.39
C VAL A 345 -12.70 -23.64 11.27
N GLU A 346 -12.98 -22.76 12.21
CA GLU A 346 -14.07 -21.81 12.14
C GLU A 346 -13.49 -20.42 11.99
N THR A 347 -14.05 -19.64 11.08
CA THR A 347 -13.58 -18.28 10.78
C THR A 347 -14.55 -17.26 11.33
N LYS A 348 -14.03 -16.25 12.02
CA LYS A 348 -14.77 -15.02 12.29
C LYS A 348 -14.40 -13.97 11.25
N ILE A 349 -15.43 -13.40 10.66
CA ILE A 349 -15.32 -12.31 9.68
C ILE A 349 -15.38 -10.98 10.44
N CYS A 350 -14.46 -10.07 10.11
CA CYS A 350 -14.50 -8.68 10.51
C CYS A 350 -14.87 -7.80 9.32
N ASP A 351 -15.52 -6.67 9.60
CA ASP A 351 -15.95 -5.71 8.58
C ASP A 351 -14.80 -4.81 8.08
N GLU A 352 -13.63 -4.86 8.73
CA GLU A 352 -12.46 -4.05 8.40
C GLU A 352 -11.32 -4.88 7.80
N GLY A 353 -11.23 -4.85 6.47
CA GLY A 353 -10.09 -5.39 5.71
C GLY A 353 -10.33 -5.29 4.21
N ASP A 354 -9.49 -5.98 3.45
CA ASP A 354 -9.51 -6.03 1.98
C ASP A 354 -10.04 -7.37 1.41
N GLY A 355 -10.59 -8.26 2.26
CA GLY A 355 -11.04 -9.61 1.90
C GLY A 355 -9.99 -10.68 2.17
N THR A 356 -8.70 -10.31 2.16
CA THR A 356 -7.57 -11.22 2.40
C THR A 356 -6.82 -10.88 3.69
N VAL A 357 -6.48 -9.61 3.89
CA VAL A 357 -5.69 -9.08 5.00
C VAL A 357 -6.56 -8.16 5.85
N PRO A 358 -6.75 -8.46 7.15
CA PRO A 358 -7.41 -7.55 8.07
C PRO A 358 -6.75 -6.17 8.07
N LYS A 359 -7.56 -5.11 8.16
CA LYS A 359 -7.07 -3.72 8.14
C LYS A 359 -5.96 -3.48 9.15
N TRP A 360 -6.12 -3.97 10.37
CA TRP A 360 -5.17 -3.75 11.46
C TRP A 360 -3.78 -4.37 11.22
N ILE A 361 -3.70 -5.41 10.38
CA ILE A 361 -2.44 -5.99 9.89
C ILE A 361 -1.87 -5.13 8.77
N ALA A 362 -2.67 -4.87 7.72
CA ALA A 362 -2.23 -4.15 6.54
C ALA A 362 -1.85 -2.69 6.81
N SER A 363 -2.49 -2.07 7.80
CA SER A 363 -2.24 -0.69 8.18
C SER A 363 -1.08 -0.53 9.15
N GLU A 364 -0.46 -1.61 9.63
CA GLU A 364 0.57 -1.58 10.68
C GLU A 364 0.12 -0.75 11.89
N ARG A 365 -1.11 -0.99 12.40
CA ARG A 365 -1.80 -0.07 13.33
C ARG A 365 -0.99 0.33 14.57
N MET A 366 -0.05 -0.49 15.00
CA MET A 366 0.83 -0.20 16.13
C MET A 366 1.85 0.91 15.86
N TYR A 367 2.29 1.07 14.61
CA TYR A 367 3.35 1.99 14.22
C TYR A 367 2.88 3.07 13.26
N SER A 368 1.80 2.80 12.51
CA SER A 368 1.18 3.80 11.66
C SER A 368 0.56 4.92 12.50
N THR A 369 0.70 6.13 11.99
CA THR A 369 -0.04 7.31 12.43
C THR A 369 -1.13 7.61 11.42
N ALA A 370 -2.07 8.48 11.76
CA ALA A 370 -3.05 8.98 10.79
C ALA A 370 -2.39 9.63 9.55
N ASN A 371 -1.18 10.20 9.71
CA ASN A 371 -0.44 10.80 8.60
C ASN A 371 0.07 9.77 7.60
N THR A 372 0.40 8.57 8.07
CA THR A 372 1.03 7.51 7.28
C THR A 372 0.04 6.44 6.85
N SER A 373 -1.12 6.34 7.51
CA SER A 373 -2.16 5.39 7.15
C SER A 373 -3.10 5.95 6.09
N ARG A 374 -3.49 5.10 5.14
CA ARG A 374 -4.53 5.35 4.13
C ARG A 374 -5.43 4.13 4.05
N SER A 375 -6.66 4.33 3.59
CA SER A 375 -7.61 3.24 3.41
C SER A 375 -8.32 3.33 2.06
N ALA A 376 -8.57 2.17 1.46
CA ALA A 376 -9.34 2.03 0.23
C ALA A 376 -10.57 1.14 0.45
N SER A 377 -11.61 1.37 -0.35
CA SER A 377 -12.83 0.58 -0.31
C SER A 377 -12.76 -0.73 -1.12
N GLU A 378 -11.75 -0.87 -1.96
CA GLU A 378 -11.57 -2.02 -2.84
C GLU A 378 -11.07 -3.28 -2.14
N GLY A 379 -11.28 -4.43 -2.79
CA GLY A 379 -10.72 -5.72 -2.37
C GLY A 379 -9.22 -5.83 -2.65
N HIS A 380 -8.59 -6.84 -2.05
CA HIS A 380 -7.14 -7.00 -2.00
C HIS A 380 -6.47 -6.88 -3.37
N VAL A 381 -6.97 -7.61 -4.36
CA VAL A 381 -6.44 -7.60 -5.74
C VAL A 381 -6.57 -6.23 -6.41
N HIS A 382 -7.60 -5.45 -6.05
CA HIS A 382 -7.92 -4.17 -6.68
C HIS A 382 -7.38 -2.95 -5.91
N LEU A 383 -6.70 -3.14 -4.77
CA LEU A 383 -6.15 -2.04 -3.97
C LEU A 383 -5.25 -1.12 -4.81
N VAL A 384 -4.41 -1.70 -5.65
CA VAL A 384 -3.47 -0.97 -6.52
C VAL A 384 -4.20 -0.18 -7.62
N GLY A 385 -5.41 -0.59 -8.00
CA GLY A 385 -6.26 0.12 -8.97
C GLY A 385 -7.36 0.98 -8.35
N SER A 386 -7.42 1.06 -7.01
CA SER A 386 -8.50 1.76 -6.30
C SER A 386 -8.46 3.26 -6.55
N ALA A 387 -9.63 3.90 -6.62
CA ALA A 387 -9.72 5.34 -6.80
C ALA A 387 -8.95 6.09 -5.70
N GLU A 388 -9.05 5.63 -4.45
CA GLU A 388 -8.35 6.22 -3.31
C GLU A 388 -6.82 6.17 -3.47
N PHE A 389 -6.27 5.07 -4.00
CA PHE A 389 -4.83 5.00 -4.27
C PHE A 389 -4.43 5.85 -5.48
N LEU A 390 -5.21 5.83 -6.56
CA LEU A 390 -4.92 6.64 -7.74
C LEU A 390 -4.97 8.15 -7.43
N ASP A 391 -5.89 8.56 -6.57
CA ASP A 391 -5.97 9.93 -6.10
C ASP A 391 -4.80 10.29 -5.17
N TYR A 392 -4.40 9.36 -4.29
CA TYR A 392 -3.18 9.55 -3.49
C TYR A 392 -1.96 9.77 -4.39
N LEU A 393 -1.86 9.05 -5.51
CA LEU A 393 -0.79 9.26 -6.49
C LEU A 393 -0.89 10.65 -7.16
N ASP A 394 -2.09 11.16 -7.43
CA ASP A 394 -2.25 12.55 -7.92
C ASP A 394 -1.81 13.59 -6.89
N ASP A 395 -2.21 13.43 -5.62
CA ASP A 395 -1.75 14.32 -4.53
C ASP A 395 -0.23 14.25 -4.39
N TYR A 396 0.35 13.05 -4.54
CA TYR A 396 1.80 12.86 -4.52
C TYR A 396 2.49 13.51 -5.73
N ARG A 397 1.91 13.43 -6.93
CA ARG A 397 2.42 14.17 -8.10
C ARG A 397 2.51 15.66 -7.80
N ASP A 398 1.46 16.23 -7.22
CA ASP A 398 1.46 17.64 -6.87
C ASP A 398 2.53 17.95 -5.80
N GLU A 399 2.79 17.03 -4.87
CA GLU A 399 3.92 17.11 -3.92
C GLU A 399 5.27 17.17 -4.64
N LEU A 400 5.49 16.30 -5.63
CA LEU A 400 6.72 16.27 -6.44
C LEU A 400 6.91 17.58 -7.22
N HIS A 401 5.85 18.12 -7.80
CA HIS A 401 5.92 19.41 -8.49
C HIS A 401 6.22 20.56 -7.52
N ARG A 402 5.61 20.60 -6.34
CA ARG A 402 5.90 21.62 -5.32
C ARG A 402 7.38 21.55 -4.89
N GLU A 403 7.89 20.35 -4.68
CA GLU A 403 9.30 20.14 -4.34
C GLU A 403 10.23 20.61 -5.47
N MET A 404 9.91 20.28 -6.72
CA MET A 404 10.63 20.78 -7.88
C MET A 404 10.61 22.31 -7.94
N MET A 405 9.47 22.94 -7.69
CA MET A 405 9.34 24.41 -7.69
C MET A 405 10.27 25.03 -6.64
N ARG A 406 10.28 24.51 -5.40
CA ARG A 406 11.15 24.99 -4.33
C ARG A 406 12.63 24.83 -4.67
N ARG A 407 13.03 23.65 -5.15
CA ARG A 407 14.43 23.38 -5.56
C ARG A 407 14.87 24.27 -6.72
N TYR A 408 14.00 24.47 -7.70
CA TYR A 408 14.28 25.37 -8.81
C TYR A 408 14.47 26.79 -8.31
N ALA A 409 13.53 27.32 -7.51
CA ALA A 409 13.60 28.68 -7.01
C ALA A 409 14.84 28.91 -6.12
N LEU A 410 15.22 27.93 -5.30
CA LEU A 410 16.45 27.97 -4.51
C LEU A 410 17.70 28.11 -5.40
N LYS A 411 17.74 27.44 -6.56
CA LYS A 411 18.89 27.48 -7.48
C LYS A 411 18.88 28.69 -8.42
N ALA A 412 17.70 29.12 -8.86
CA ALA A 412 17.54 30.21 -9.82
C ALA A 412 17.38 31.59 -9.16
N GLY A 413 17.08 31.64 -7.86
CA GLY A 413 16.80 32.86 -7.11
C GLY A 413 15.39 33.44 -7.33
N ASN A 414 14.57 32.88 -8.24
CA ASN A 414 13.19 33.32 -8.50
C ASN A 414 12.34 32.19 -9.16
N PRO A 415 11.00 32.31 -9.17
CA PRO A 415 10.11 31.34 -9.81
C PRO A 415 9.77 31.63 -11.30
N ASP A 416 10.29 32.69 -11.92
CA ASP A 416 9.82 33.17 -13.24
C ASP A 416 9.90 32.12 -14.36
N GLY A 417 10.96 31.31 -14.34
CA GLY A 417 11.11 30.21 -15.30
C GLY A 417 10.03 29.13 -15.14
N LEU A 418 9.62 28.84 -13.89
CA LEU A 418 8.52 27.91 -13.61
C LEU A 418 7.18 28.51 -14.06
N ILE A 419 6.97 29.81 -13.82
CA ILE A 419 5.76 30.52 -14.24
C ILE A 419 5.57 30.38 -15.74
N LYS A 420 6.61 30.68 -16.53
CA LYS A 420 6.57 30.52 -18.00
C LYS A 420 6.30 29.08 -18.42
N MET A 421 6.96 28.11 -17.79
CA MET A 421 6.79 26.69 -18.09
C MET A 421 5.34 26.24 -17.83
N TYR A 422 4.82 26.47 -16.63
CA TYR A 422 3.46 26.06 -16.25
C TYR A 422 2.38 26.80 -17.03
N ALA A 423 2.57 28.09 -17.33
CA ALA A 423 1.69 28.83 -18.22
C ALA A 423 1.65 28.25 -19.64
N SER A 424 2.80 27.80 -20.18
CA SER A 424 2.83 27.22 -21.54
C SER A 424 2.00 25.94 -21.67
N VAL A 425 1.86 25.17 -20.59
CA VAL A 425 1.02 23.96 -20.53
C VAL A 425 -0.34 24.19 -19.88
N ARG A 426 -0.68 25.47 -19.59
CA ARG A 426 -1.93 25.88 -18.93
C ARG A 426 -2.24 25.10 -17.65
N ALA A 427 -1.22 24.80 -16.85
CA ALA A 427 -1.35 24.02 -15.62
C ALA A 427 -0.94 24.84 -14.39
N VAL A 428 -1.64 24.65 -13.27
CA VAL A 428 -1.31 25.30 -11.99
C VAL A 428 -1.25 24.25 -10.90
N VAL A 429 -0.15 24.25 -10.13
CA VAL A 429 0.02 23.35 -8.99
C VAL A 429 -0.48 24.06 -7.73
N PRO A 430 -1.46 23.50 -7.00
CA PRO A 430 -1.99 24.14 -5.80
C PRO A 430 -0.97 24.14 -4.66
N SER A 431 -0.90 25.27 -3.92
CA SER A 431 0.00 25.37 -2.75
C SER A 431 -0.52 24.55 -1.56
N THR A 432 0.40 24.05 -0.73
CA THR A 432 0.06 23.46 0.58
C THR A 432 0.44 24.36 1.75
N GLY A 433 1.23 25.41 1.52
CA GLY A 433 1.70 26.30 2.57
C GLY A 433 0.57 27.10 3.22
N THR A 434 0.69 27.33 4.52
CA THR A 434 -0.04 28.40 5.22
C THR A 434 0.55 29.78 4.90
N ASP A 435 1.83 29.80 4.49
CA ASP A 435 2.52 30.99 4.01
C ASP A 435 2.04 31.37 2.60
N ALA A 436 1.42 32.54 2.49
CA ALA A 436 0.97 33.07 1.21
C ALA A 436 2.15 33.39 0.28
N ASP A 437 3.36 33.54 0.82
CA ASP A 437 4.58 33.85 0.08
C ASP A 437 5.45 32.62 -0.20
N ASP A 438 4.97 31.39 0.08
CA ASP A 438 5.64 30.18 -0.38
C ASP A 438 5.78 30.18 -1.92
N VAL A 439 6.92 29.69 -2.41
CA VAL A 439 7.29 29.65 -3.84
C VAL A 439 6.18 29.04 -4.70
N THR A 440 5.45 28.05 -4.20
CA THR A 440 4.37 27.38 -4.94
C THR A 440 3.16 28.32 -5.12
N ALA A 441 2.81 29.08 -4.09
CA ALA A 441 1.75 30.09 -4.17
C ALA A 441 2.16 31.27 -5.06
N GLN A 442 3.42 31.70 -5.00
CA GLN A 442 3.97 32.71 -5.92
C GLN A 442 3.91 32.23 -7.38
N THR A 443 4.33 30.98 -7.62
CA THR A 443 4.29 30.37 -8.95
C THR A 443 2.87 30.28 -9.47
N ALA A 444 1.92 29.79 -8.66
CA ALA A 444 0.51 29.70 -9.05
C ALA A 444 -0.07 31.06 -9.45
N ARG A 445 0.17 32.11 -8.65
CA ARG A 445 -0.24 33.49 -8.97
C ARG A 445 0.37 33.98 -10.28
N GLY A 446 1.67 33.76 -10.47
CA GLY A 446 2.37 34.16 -11.69
C GLY A 446 1.81 33.45 -12.92
N VAL A 447 1.48 32.16 -12.82
CA VAL A 447 0.88 31.40 -13.92
C VAL A 447 -0.50 31.93 -14.27
N ILE A 448 -1.37 32.13 -13.26
CA ILE A 448 -2.71 32.67 -13.48
C ILE A 448 -2.66 34.06 -14.12
N ALA A 449 -1.75 34.93 -13.66
CA ALA A 449 -1.54 36.24 -14.27
C ALA A 449 -1.03 36.13 -15.72
N ALA A 450 -0.09 35.22 -16.01
CA ALA A 450 0.44 34.99 -17.35
C ALA A 450 -0.60 34.40 -18.33
N LEU A 451 -1.61 33.70 -17.81
CA LEU A 451 -2.71 33.14 -18.59
C LEU A 451 -3.90 34.12 -18.76
N ASP A 452 -3.84 35.30 -18.13
CA ASP A 452 -4.94 36.27 -18.07
C ASP A 452 -6.26 35.66 -17.56
N VAL A 453 -6.16 34.72 -16.61
CA VAL A 453 -7.32 34.08 -15.98
C VAL A 453 -7.72 34.86 -14.73
N GLN A 454 -8.98 35.26 -14.67
CA GLN A 454 -9.50 35.99 -13.50
C GLN A 454 -9.82 35.00 -12.36
N PRO A 455 -9.58 35.36 -11.08
CA PRO A 455 -9.92 34.50 -9.95
C PRO A 455 -11.37 33.97 -9.96
N ASP A 456 -12.33 34.80 -10.38
CA ASP A 456 -13.74 34.42 -10.45
C ASP A 456 -14.02 33.29 -11.45
N GLN A 457 -13.23 33.19 -12.52
CA GLN A 457 -13.32 32.07 -13.48
C GLN A 457 -12.84 30.76 -12.84
N ILE A 458 -11.80 30.81 -12.01
CA ILE A 458 -11.29 29.64 -11.26
C ILE A 458 -12.34 29.18 -10.25
N PHE A 459 -12.96 30.13 -9.54
CA PHE A 459 -14.04 29.84 -8.59
C PHE A 459 -15.25 29.20 -9.28
N ALA A 460 -15.70 29.78 -10.41
CA ALA A 460 -16.79 29.23 -11.21
C ALA A 460 -16.47 27.82 -11.73
N THR A 461 -15.23 27.60 -12.19
CA THR A 461 -14.75 26.27 -12.60
C THR A 461 -14.82 25.27 -11.45
N ALA A 462 -14.38 25.65 -10.25
CA ALA A 462 -14.44 24.79 -9.08
C ALA A 462 -15.88 24.39 -8.74
N LEU A 463 -16.84 25.30 -8.83
CA LEU A 463 -18.26 25.02 -8.55
C LEU A 463 -18.87 23.96 -9.48
N ILE A 464 -18.48 23.95 -10.76
CA ILE A 464 -19.02 23.03 -11.76
C ILE A 464 -18.19 21.75 -11.96
N THR A 465 -17.01 21.68 -11.35
CA THR A 465 -16.13 20.50 -11.47
C THR A 465 -16.72 19.31 -10.73
N ALA A 466 -17.01 18.24 -11.47
CA ALA A 466 -17.59 17.02 -10.91
C ALA A 466 -16.56 16.21 -10.11
N ASP A 467 -15.32 16.11 -10.60
CA ASP A 467 -14.25 15.39 -9.93
C ASP A 467 -13.90 16.05 -8.58
N PRO A 468 -14.03 15.34 -7.45
CA PRO A 468 -13.80 15.94 -6.14
C PRO A 468 -12.39 16.52 -5.97
N LEU A 469 -11.35 15.83 -6.45
CA LEU A 469 -9.96 16.24 -6.25
C LEU A 469 -9.63 17.49 -7.09
N ALA A 470 -9.99 17.48 -8.38
CA ALA A 470 -9.85 18.63 -9.26
C ALA A 470 -10.62 19.84 -8.72
N ARG A 471 -11.83 19.63 -8.18
CA ARG A 471 -12.60 20.69 -7.50
C ARG A 471 -11.89 21.23 -6.26
N ALA A 472 -11.38 20.35 -5.39
CA ALA A 472 -10.64 20.74 -4.20
C ALA A 472 -9.38 21.55 -4.55
N ASN A 473 -8.67 21.15 -5.61
CA ASN A 473 -7.50 21.83 -6.12
C ASN A 473 -7.84 23.19 -6.75
N ALA A 474 -8.93 23.29 -7.51
CA ALA A 474 -9.41 24.56 -8.05
C ALA A 474 -9.77 25.56 -6.94
N TYR A 475 -10.42 25.10 -5.86
CA TYR A 475 -10.66 25.93 -4.68
C TYR A 475 -9.38 26.41 -4.00
N ARG A 476 -8.34 25.55 -3.94
CA ARG A 476 -7.03 25.93 -3.38
C ARG A 476 -6.36 27.01 -4.21
N VAL A 477 -6.31 26.82 -5.53
CA VAL A 477 -5.75 27.81 -6.46
C VAL A 477 -6.51 29.13 -6.34
N PHE A 478 -7.84 29.10 -6.31
CA PHE A 478 -8.63 30.31 -6.06
C PHE A 478 -8.23 31.00 -4.75
N GLY A 479 -8.14 30.23 -3.66
CA GLY A 479 -7.73 30.73 -2.35
C GLY A 479 -6.34 31.37 -2.32
N ASP A 480 -5.43 30.93 -3.21
CA ASP A 480 -4.07 31.47 -3.36
C ASP A 480 -4.02 32.79 -4.13
N VAL A 481 -4.92 32.98 -5.11
CA VAL A 481 -4.88 34.13 -6.02
C VAL A 481 -5.84 35.25 -5.63
N ALA A 482 -6.91 34.97 -4.88
CA ALA A 482 -7.97 35.93 -4.56
C ALA A 482 -7.63 36.92 -3.42
N LYS A 483 -6.47 37.59 -3.46
CA LYS A 483 -5.88 38.37 -2.33
C LYS A 483 -6.79 39.35 -1.60
N LYS A 484 -7.83 39.89 -2.23
CA LYS A 484 -8.72 40.92 -1.66
C LYS A 484 -10.06 40.38 -1.16
N ASP A 485 -10.31 39.08 -1.30
CA ASP A 485 -11.60 38.47 -0.99
C ASP A 485 -11.48 37.39 0.08
N ASP A 486 -11.17 37.81 1.30
CA ASP A 486 -10.92 36.87 2.40
C ASP A 486 -12.15 36.01 2.75
N GLN A 487 -13.37 36.49 2.49
CA GLN A 487 -14.60 35.72 2.68
C GLN A 487 -14.69 34.55 1.68
N ARG A 488 -14.55 34.79 0.38
CA ARG A 488 -14.60 33.70 -0.61
C ARG A 488 -13.39 32.79 -0.48
N ARG A 489 -12.21 33.32 -0.10
CA ARG A 489 -11.02 32.49 0.21
C ARG A 489 -11.30 31.52 1.35
N ALA A 490 -11.84 32.02 2.47
CA ALA A 490 -12.22 31.18 3.60
C ALA A 490 -13.20 30.09 3.18
N TRP A 491 -14.21 30.46 2.39
CA TRP A 491 -15.20 29.52 1.86
C TRP A 491 -14.55 28.46 0.96
N ALA A 492 -13.66 28.84 0.06
CA ALA A 492 -12.98 27.92 -0.86
C ALA A 492 -12.09 26.93 -0.11
N PHE A 493 -11.25 27.41 0.82
CA PHE A 493 -10.43 26.54 1.65
C PHE A 493 -11.27 25.59 2.51
N ASN A 494 -12.39 26.07 3.05
CA ASN A 494 -13.29 25.23 3.84
C ASN A 494 -13.93 24.10 3.01
N ASN A 495 -14.34 24.38 1.77
CA ASN A 495 -14.87 23.36 0.86
C ASN A 495 -13.78 22.37 0.44
N SER A 496 -12.57 22.84 0.16
CA SER A 496 -11.42 21.98 -0.12
C SER A 496 -11.12 21.07 1.09
N ALA A 497 -11.07 21.62 2.30
CA ALA A 497 -10.86 20.87 3.54
C ALA A 497 -11.93 19.79 3.74
N HIS A 498 -13.21 20.11 3.50
CA HIS A 498 -14.30 19.15 3.59
C HIS A 498 -14.19 18.02 2.56
N ILE A 499 -13.77 18.32 1.32
CA ILE A 499 -13.53 17.29 0.30
C ILE A 499 -12.42 16.34 0.74
N TYR A 500 -11.28 16.87 1.23
CA TYR A 500 -10.18 16.03 1.73
C TYR A 500 -10.59 15.21 2.96
N LEU A 501 -11.39 15.78 3.86
CA LEU A 501 -11.91 15.05 5.01
C LEU A 501 -12.79 13.86 4.60
N ASN A 502 -13.68 14.05 3.61
CA ASN A 502 -14.51 12.97 3.05
C ASN A 502 -13.69 11.88 2.34
N ARG A 503 -12.47 12.21 1.93
CA ARG A 503 -11.51 11.29 1.31
C ARG A 503 -10.57 10.63 2.34
N ASN A 504 -10.82 10.84 3.64
CA ASN A 504 -9.96 10.40 4.73
C ASN A 504 -8.51 10.94 4.67
N ASP A 505 -8.29 12.11 4.08
CA ASP A 505 -7.02 12.84 4.19
C ASP A 505 -7.12 13.95 5.23
N SER A 506 -7.02 13.54 6.50
CA SER A 506 -7.13 14.44 7.65
C SER A 506 -5.99 15.45 7.71
N VAL A 507 -4.81 15.15 7.13
CA VAL A 507 -3.67 16.08 7.10
C VAL A 507 -3.99 17.27 6.21
N ALA A 508 -4.35 17.00 4.95
CA ALA A 508 -4.73 18.05 4.01
C ALA A 508 -5.96 18.83 4.51
N ALA A 509 -6.95 18.13 5.07
CA ALA A 509 -8.14 18.77 5.65
C ALA A 509 -7.79 19.70 6.82
N PHE A 510 -6.89 19.29 7.71
CA PHE A 510 -6.45 20.10 8.85
C PHE A 510 -5.71 21.37 8.39
N ASP A 511 -4.77 21.25 7.46
CA ASP A 511 -4.02 22.40 6.95
C ASP A 511 -4.90 23.39 6.18
N LEU A 512 -5.80 22.90 5.34
CA LEU A 512 -6.77 23.73 4.62
C LEU A 512 -7.78 24.38 5.58
N GLY A 513 -8.18 23.67 6.63
CA GLY A 513 -9.01 24.19 7.71
C GLY A 513 -8.37 25.37 8.45
N LYS A 514 -7.07 25.26 8.78
CA LYS A 514 -6.30 26.39 9.36
C LYS A 514 -6.25 27.59 8.42
N ARG A 515 -6.07 27.37 7.11
CA ARG A 515 -6.08 28.44 6.10
C ARG A 515 -7.45 29.10 5.97
N ALA A 516 -8.52 28.30 6.02
CA ALA A 516 -9.90 28.79 6.02
C ALA A 516 -10.18 29.66 7.25
N LEU A 517 -9.73 29.24 8.44
CA LEU A 517 -9.83 30.01 9.67
C LEU A 517 -9.06 31.34 9.59
N ALA A 518 -7.82 31.31 9.11
CA ALA A 518 -6.98 32.50 8.99
C ALA A 518 -7.55 33.53 7.98
N ALA A 519 -8.09 33.07 6.86
CA ALA A 519 -8.79 33.94 5.92
C ALA A 519 -10.11 34.46 6.52
N GLY A 520 -10.88 33.59 7.16
CA GLY A 520 -12.17 33.93 7.77
C GLY A 520 -12.04 35.00 8.85
N ALA A 521 -11.01 34.90 9.70
CA ALA A 521 -10.74 35.85 10.77
C ALA A 521 -10.35 37.26 10.27
N LYS A 522 -9.84 37.39 9.05
CA LYS A 522 -9.53 38.69 8.42
C LYS A 522 -10.72 39.28 7.66
N SER A 523 -11.74 38.47 7.40
CA SER A 523 -12.89 38.85 6.59
C SER A 523 -14.06 39.35 7.44
N ASN A 524 -15.00 40.06 6.80
CA ASN A 524 -16.34 40.28 7.36
C ASN A 524 -17.26 39.06 7.19
N ALA A 525 -16.72 37.87 6.87
CA ALA A 525 -17.53 36.68 6.78
C ALA A 525 -18.23 36.44 8.12
N GLY A 526 -19.54 36.22 8.08
CA GLY A 526 -20.30 35.92 9.29
C GLY A 526 -19.64 34.81 10.10
N MET A 527 -19.78 34.91 11.44
CA MET A 527 -19.19 33.97 12.40
C MET A 527 -19.47 32.49 12.06
N ASP A 528 -20.56 32.20 11.34
CA ASP A 528 -20.93 30.87 10.90
C ASP A 528 -19.89 30.21 9.98
N LEU A 529 -19.30 30.95 9.04
CA LEU A 529 -18.28 30.40 8.14
C LEU A 529 -17.01 30.03 8.91
N VAL A 530 -16.60 30.92 9.83
CA VAL A 530 -15.40 30.72 10.64
C VAL A 530 -15.60 29.57 11.61
N ARG A 531 -16.78 29.47 12.25
CA ARG A 531 -17.14 28.33 13.11
C ARG A 531 -17.21 27.02 12.34
N LYS A 532 -17.77 27.00 11.12
CA LYS A 532 -17.78 25.81 10.26
C LYS A 532 -16.35 25.34 9.94
N SER A 533 -15.46 26.29 9.65
CA SER A 533 -14.03 26.00 9.43
C SER A 533 -13.39 25.39 10.67
N GLY A 534 -13.70 25.92 11.86
CA GLY A 534 -13.28 25.37 13.14
C GLY A 534 -13.74 23.91 13.33
N SER A 535 -15.01 23.61 13.02
CA SER A 535 -15.56 22.25 13.16
C SER A 535 -14.89 21.24 12.25
N ILE A 536 -14.71 21.57 10.96
CA ILE A 536 -14.02 20.69 10.00
C ILE A 536 -12.57 20.45 10.43
N THR A 537 -11.87 21.52 10.84
CA THR A 537 -10.49 21.42 11.33
C THR A 537 -10.42 20.57 12.61
N ALA A 538 -11.42 20.65 13.49
CA ALA A 538 -11.46 19.86 14.72
C ALA A 538 -11.61 18.36 14.44
N VAL A 539 -12.48 17.98 13.50
CA VAL A 539 -12.66 16.58 13.10
C VAL A 539 -11.37 16.04 12.48
N ALA A 540 -10.73 16.84 11.61
CA ALA A 540 -9.44 16.49 11.04
C ALA A 540 -8.38 16.29 12.15
N ALA A 541 -8.25 17.22 13.09
CA ALA A 541 -7.31 17.13 14.21
C ALA A 541 -7.54 15.87 15.08
N GLU A 542 -8.81 15.53 15.35
CA GLU A 542 -9.16 14.33 16.11
C GLU A 542 -8.79 13.04 15.36
N GLN A 543 -9.06 12.97 14.06
CA GLN A 543 -8.62 11.85 13.22
C GLN A 543 -7.09 11.73 13.18
N LEU A 544 -6.37 12.84 13.32
CA LEU A 544 -4.92 12.88 13.46
C LEU A 544 -4.40 12.45 14.84
N GLY A 545 -5.29 12.26 15.81
CA GLY A 545 -4.93 11.99 17.21
C GLY A 545 -4.50 13.23 18.00
N ASP A 546 -4.60 14.43 17.41
CA ASP A 546 -4.35 15.71 18.09
C ASP A 546 -5.59 16.18 18.86
N LEU A 547 -5.87 15.49 19.96
CA LEU A 547 -7.02 15.75 20.83
C LEU A 547 -6.97 17.16 21.45
N GLY A 548 -5.77 17.72 21.62
CA GLY A 548 -5.57 19.06 22.15
C GLY A 548 -6.10 20.12 21.19
N SER A 549 -5.61 20.12 19.95
CA SER A 549 -6.09 21.02 18.90
C SER A 549 -7.58 20.80 18.63
N ALA A 550 -8.03 19.54 18.56
CA ALA A 550 -9.44 19.21 18.35
C ALA A 550 -10.35 19.85 19.41
N LYS A 551 -9.96 19.81 20.68
CA LYS A 551 -10.71 20.45 21.77
C LYS A 551 -10.80 21.97 21.59
N PHE A 552 -9.67 22.65 21.37
CA PHE A 552 -9.67 24.10 21.18
C PHE A 552 -10.50 24.53 19.97
N LEU A 553 -10.41 23.79 18.87
CA LEU A 553 -11.20 24.03 17.66
C LEU A 553 -12.71 23.83 17.88
N ARG A 554 -13.11 22.83 18.67
CA ARG A 554 -14.51 22.64 19.10
C ARG A 554 -15.00 23.79 19.97
N ASP A 555 -14.21 24.19 20.96
CA ASP A 555 -14.56 25.30 21.86
C ASP A 555 -14.70 26.61 21.06
N PHE A 556 -13.82 26.85 20.08
CA PHE A 556 -13.92 27.98 19.16
C PHE A 556 -15.20 27.91 18.32
N SER A 557 -15.50 26.75 17.74
CA SER A 557 -16.68 26.53 16.89
C SER A 557 -17.98 26.72 17.66
N ALA A 558 -18.00 26.37 18.95
CA ALA A 558 -19.11 26.61 19.87
C ALA A 558 -19.19 28.06 20.39
N GLY A 559 -18.26 28.94 19.99
CA GLY A 559 -18.20 30.33 20.45
C GLY A 559 -17.71 30.52 21.88
N LYS A 560 -17.06 29.51 22.47
CA LYS A 560 -16.55 29.56 23.86
C LYS A 560 -15.22 30.29 23.98
N ILE A 561 -14.43 30.35 22.91
CA ILE A 561 -13.14 31.06 22.85
C ILE A 561 -13.05 31.90 21.57
N SER A 562 -12.22 32.95 21.58
CA SER A 562 -11.96 33.80 20.41
C SER A 562 -10.91 33.19 19.47
N TYR A 563 -10.84 33.71 18.23
CA TYR A 563 -9.83 33.27 17.27
C TYR A 563 -8.39 33.59 17.74
N THR A 564 -8.18 34.72 18.43
CA THR A 564 -6.87 35.08 18.99
C THR A 564 -6.38 34.06 20.01
N VAL A 565 -7.27 33.53 20.85
CA VAL A 565 -6.94 32.46 21.81
C VAL A 565 -6.62 31.16 21.07
N LEU A 566 -7.39 30.85 20.01
CA LEU A 566 -7.18 29.66 19.19
C LEU A 566 -5.82 29.70 18.47
N GLN A 567 -5.47 30.82 17.84
CA GLN A 567 -4.25 30.98 17.04
C GLN A 567 -2.96 30.74 17.84
N GLY A 568 -2.96 30.98 19.15
CA GLY A 568 -1.82 30.68 20.02
C GLY A 568 -1.71 29.21 20.44
N LYS A 569 -2.60 28.34 19.96
CA LYS A 569 -2.75 26.94 20.40
C LYS A 569 -2.70 25.90 19.29
N ILE A 570 -3.03 26.30 18.05
CA ILE A 570 -3.02 25.45 16.83
C ILE A 570 -2.00 25.99 15.84
#